data_AF-A0A6T7GIB4-F1
#
_entry.id   AF-A0A6T7GIB4-F1
#
_cell.length_a   1.000
_cell.length_b   1.000
_cell.length_c   1.000
_cell.angle_alpha   90.00
_cell.angle_beta   90.00
_cell.angle_gamma   90.00
#
_symmetry.space_group_name_H-M   'P 1'
#
loop_
_entity.id
_entity.type
_entity.pdbx_description
1 polymer ?
#
loop_
_entity_poly.entity_id
_entity_poly.type
_entity_poly.pdbx_seq_one_letter_code
_entity_poly.pdbx_strand_id
1 'polypeptide(L)'
;MADLKKQIAKLEEELMELRKQGGQKNWLAMESKDRFNNLAPGIKYQKMLKGHFGKIYAMHWANQGNGLVSASQDGKLIIWNAFTTHKLQAIILRSSWVMTCAFSPTSKFVACGGLDNICSVYSVDESKEPLDRAAKPPELREHDGYLSCCRFISDNEIVTTSGDGSCILWDIESKRPVTTFRDHTQDVMSVSVYENLFVTGSCDQTAKVWDYRGKKTCVMDFEGCHESDINSVAFFPDGQAFGTGSDNSRARLLDLRSCKQLQEYLDDNKDFCCVTSVDFSLTGKLLFAGYDDYHVQVWNVGNGQKAETLDMHENRVSCLGVSGDGKALCTGSWDTNLRIWA
;
A
#
# COMPACT_ATOMS: atom_id res chain seq x y z
N MET A 1 -7.59 31.42 -21.57
CA MET A 1 -6.75 30.21 -21.46
C MET A 1 -5.28 30.56 -21.18
N ALA A 2 -4.64 31.44 -21.97
CA ALA A 2 -3.23 31.81 -21.74
C ALA A 2 -2.99 32.55 -20.40
N ASP A 3 -3.90 33.46 -20.02
CA ASP A 3 -3.77 34.21 -18.76
C ASP A 3 -3.96 33.34 -17.51
N LEU A 4 -4.89 32.37 -17.58
CA LEU A 4 -5.09 31.39 -16.51
C LEU A 4 -3.86 30.49 -16.33
N LYS A 5 -3.24 30.03 -17.42
CA LYS A 5 -1.98 29.27 -17.36
C LYS A 5 -0.84 30.07 -16.73
N LYS A 6 -0.73 31.36 -17.06
CA LYS A 6 0.27 32.25 -16.44
C LYS A 6 0.01 32.45 -14.96
N GLN A 7 -1.26 32.57 -14.56
CA GLN A 7 -1.64 32.74 -13.16
C GLN A 7 -1.36 31.46 -12.34
N ILE A 8 -1.62 30.28 -12.90
CA ILE A 8 -1.26 28.99 -12.29
C ILE A 8 0.26 28.89 -12.11
N ALA A 9 1.05 29.14 -13.16
CA ALA A 9 2.50 29.07 -13.09
C ALA A 9 3.10 30.04 -12.05
N LYS A 10 2.52 31.25 -11.94
CA LYS A 10 2.93 32.23 -10.92
C LYS A 10 2.64 31.72 -9.50
N LEU A 11 1.45 31.13 -9.28
CA LEU A 11 1.08 30.57 -7.99
C LEU A 11 1.96 29.37 -7.63
N GLU A 12 2.31 28.51 -8.59
CA GLU A 12 3.25 27.40 -8.39
C GLU A 12 4.63 27.90 -7.95
N GLU A 13 5.15 28.95 -8.59
CA GLU A 13 6.43 29.56 -8.24
C GLU A 13 6.41 30.16 -6.82
N GLU A 14 5.37 30.93 -6.48
CA GLU A 14 5.17 31.47 -5.13
C GLU A 14 5.10 30.35 -4.07
N LEU A 15 4.43 29.23 -4.40
CA LEU A 15 4.30 28.07 -3.51
C LEU A 15 5.66 27.36 -3.31
N MET A 16 6.46 27.24 -4.37
CA MET A 16 7.83 26.70 -4.27
C MET A 16 8.74 27.61 -3.43
N GLU A 17 8.62 28.93 -3.55
CA GLU A 17 9.39 29.87 -2.73
C GLU A 17 8.99 29.77 -1.25
N LEU A 18 7.69 29.73 -0.94
CA LEU A 18 7.20 29.54 0.43
C LEU A 18 7.67 28.20 1.02
N ARG A 19 7.64 27.13 0.23
CA ARG A 19 8.21 25.83 0.64
C ARG A 19 9.70 25.96 0.95
N LYS A 20 10.49 26.67 0.14
CA LYS A 20 11.93 26.89 0.42
C LYS A 20 12.16 27.68 1.72
N GLN A 21 11.32 28.66 2.02
CA GLN A 21 11.41 29.48 3.24
C GLN A 21 11.05 28.71 4.53
N GLY A 22 10.24 27.65 4.46
CA GLY A 22 9.77 26.82 5.58
C GLY A 22 10.82 26.03 6.39
N GLY A 23 12.11 26.37 6.29
CA GLY A 23 13.17 25.88 7.18
C GLY A 23 13.91 24.65 6.66
N GLN A 24 15.20 24.81 6.36
CA GLN A 24 16.19 23.75 6.17
C GLN A 24 16.64 23.18 7.53
N LYS A 25 15.72 22.74 8.39
CA LYS A 25 16.13 21.85 9.49
C LYS A 25 16.12 20.45 8.92
N ASN A 26 17.28 20.00 8.44
CA ASN A 26 17.46 18.61 8.06
C ASN A 26 16.95 17.75 9.20
N TRP A 27 15.93 16.94 8.92
CA TRP A 27 15.41 15.93 9.83
C TRP A 27 16.55 15.12 10.49
N LEU A 28 17.54 14.74 9.67
CA LEU A 28 18.80 14.10 10.04
C LEU A 28 19.66 14.85 11.08
N ALA A 29 19.54 16.18 11.17
CA ALA A 29 20.29 16.99 12.14
C ALA A 29 19.56 17.15 13.47
N MET A 30 18.25 16.86 13.52
CA MET A 30 17.40 17.06 14.70
C MET A 30 17.31 15.79 15.57
N GLU A 31 17.37 14.62 14.96
CA GLU A 31 17.54 13.37 15.70
C GLU A 31 19.02 13.01 15.79
N SER A 32 19.60 13.18 16.98
CA SER A 32 21.00 12.88 17.29
C SER A 32 21.46 11.55 16.69
N LYS A 33 22.57 11.58 15.95
CA LYS A 33 23.30 10.42 15.39
C LYS A 33 23.45 9.23 16.35
N ASP A 34 23.33 9.45 17.67
CA ASP A 34 23.52 8.42 18.70
C ASP A 34 22.28 7.57 19.04
N ARG A 35 21.05 7.94 18.63
CA ARG A 35 19.84 7.13 18.95
C ARG A 35 19.52 6.02 17.93
N PHE A 36 20.10 6.10 16.74
CA PHE A 36 19.88 5.15 15.64
C PHE A 36 21.09 4.25 15.39
N ASN A 37 21.93 4.02 16.41
CA ASN A 37 23.01 3.04 16.33
C ASN A 37 22.47 1.71 15.80
N ASN A 38 23.03 1.30 14.65
CA ASN A 38 22.92 -0.01 13.98
C ASN A 38 21.91 -0.96 14.62
N LEU A 39 20.61 -0.68 14.42
CA LEU A 39 19.59 -1.69 14.60
C LEU A 39 19.80 -2.69 13.47
N ALA A 40 20.55 -3.76 13.74
CA ALA A 40 20.42 -5.01 13.00
C ALA A 40 19.24 -5.73 13.65
N PRO A 41 18.01 -5.61 13.10
CA PRO A 41 16.83 -6.15 13.76
C PRO A 41 16.91 -7.69 13.87
N GLY A 42 17.80 -8.33 13.10
CA GLY A 42 18.09 -9.77 13.22
C GLY A 42 16.85 -10.57 12.85
N ILE A 43 16.15 -10.10 11.81
CA ILE A 43 14.83 -10.60 11.41
C ILE A 43 15.03 -11.98 10.82
N LYS A 44 14.38 -12.99 11.42
CA LYS A 44 14.54 -14.37 10.97
C LYS A 44 13.30 -14.84 10.25
N TYR A 45 13.54 -15.66 9.24
CA TYR A 45 12.49 -16.45 8.63
C TYR A 45 11.89 -17.40 9.67
N GLN A 46 10.57 -17.35 9.83
CA GLN A 46 9.84 -18.19 10.78
C GLN A 46 9.04 -19.28 10.07
N LYS A 47 8.19 -18.87 9.12
CA LYS A 47 7.17 -19.76 8.53
C LYS A 47 6.94 -19.47 7.05
N MET A 48 6.46 -20.49 6.34
CA MET A 48 6.04 -20.40 4.94
C MET A 48 4.61 -20.88 4.79
N LEU A 49 3.80 -20.09 4.11
CA LEU A 49 2.42 -20.42 3.77
C LEU A 49 2.39 -20.90 2.31
N LYS A 50 2.15 -22.20 2.14
CA LYS A 50 2.04 -22.86 0.83
C LYS A 50 0.58 -23.17 0.51
N GLY A 51 0.11 -22.79 -0.67
CA GLY A 51 -1.24 -23.17 -1.08
C GLY A 51 -1.83 -22.48 -2.30
N HIS A 52 -1.25 -21.36 -2.70
CA HIS A 52 -1.55 -20.76 -4.00
C HIS A 52 -0.84 -21.55 -5.09
N PHE A 53 -1.46 -21.61 -6.27
CA PHE A 53 -0.87 -22.26 -7.45
C PHE A 53 -0.38 -21.23 -8.47
N GLY A 54 -0.78 -19.96 -8.32
CA GLY A 54 -0.37 -18.84 -9.16
C GLY A 54 0.42 -17.79 -8.37
N LYS A 55 0.88 -16.78 -9.09
CA LYS A 55 1.59 -15.62 -8.53
C LYS A 55 0.73 -14.92 -7.49
N ILE A 56 1.31 -14.60 -6.34
CA ILE A 56 0.62 -13.80 -5.33
C ILE A 56 0.78 -12.33 -5.72
N TYR A 57 -0.30 -11.56 -5.68
CA TYR A 57 -0.27 -10.13 -6.03
C TYR A 57 -0.40 -9.24 -4.82
N ALA A 58 -1.35 -9.56 -3.95
CA ALA A 58 -1.60 -8.78 -2.76
C ALA A 58 -1.81 -9.68 -1.55
N MET A 59 -1.51 -9.09 -0.41
CA MET A 59 -1.79 -9.64 0.91
C MET A 59 -2.22 -8.49 1.82
N HIS A 60 -2.96 -8.84 2.88
CA HIS A 60 -3.32 -7.87 3.90
C HIS A 60 -3.51 -8.58 5.24
N TRP A 61 -2.98 -7.98 6.31
CA TRP A 61 -3.13 -8.49 7.67
C TRP A 61 -4.47 -8.09 8.28
N ALA A 62 -5.06 -8.99 9.05
CA ALA A 62 -6.16 -8.61 9.93
C ALA A 62 -5.64 -7.60 10.97
N ASN A 63 -6.43 -6.56 11.24
CA ASN A 63 -6.06 -5.54 12.24
C ASN A 63 -6.07 -6.11 13.68
N GLN A 64 -6.87 -7.17 13.90
CA GLN A 64 -6.95 -7.90 15.15
C GLN A 64 -6.66 -9.38 14.92
N GLY A 65 -5.70 -9.92 15.66
CA GLY A 65 -5.32 -11.33 15.62
C GLY A 65 -4.31 -11.68 14.52
N ASN A 66 -4.19 -12.97 14.24
CA ASN A 66 -3.17 -13.53 13.34
C ASN A 66 -3.73 -13.86 11.95
N GLY A 67 -4.86 -13.24 11.57
CA GLY A 67 -5.49 -13.46 10.27
C GLY A 67 -4.68 -12.81 9.16
N LEU A 68 -4.52 -13.52 8.04
CA LEU A 68 -3.89 -12.99 6.84
C LEU A 68 -4.72 -13.37 5.61
N VAL A 69 -4.97 -12.42 4.71
CA VAL A 69 -5.61 -12.70 3.42
C VAL A 69 -4.56 -12.55 2.34
N SER A 70 -4.61 -13.44 1.36
CA SER A 70 -3.79 -13.32 0.16
C SER A 70 -4.56 -13.66 -1.10
N ALA A 71 -4.30 -12.86 -2.13
CA ALA A 71 -4.88 -12.96 -3.45
C ALA A 71 -3.82 -13.46 -4.45
N SER A 72 -4.24 -14.40 -5.30
CA SER A 72 -3.37 -15.00 -6.32
C SER A 72 -4.00 -14.93 -7.71
N GLN A 73 -3.13 -15.05 -8.71
CA GLN A 73 -3.45 -15.19 -10.13
C GLN A 73 -4.20 -16.49 -10.49
N ASP A 74 -4.32 -17.42 -9.54
CA ASP A 74 -5.16 -18.62 -9.73
C ASP A 74 -6.65 -18.34 -9.49
N GLY A 75 -7.02 -17.08 -9.23
CA GLY A 75 -8.39 -16.69 -8.90
C GLY A 75 -8.82 -17.13 -7.51
N LYS A 76 -7.90 -17.45 -6.60
CA LYS A 76 -8.22 -17.81 -5.23
C LYS A 76 -7.82 -16.72 -4.28
N LEU A 77 -8.71 -16.50 -3.31
CA LEU A 77 -8.47 -15.71 -2.13
C LEU A 77 -8.39 -16.66 -0.95
N ILE A 78 -7.24 -16.73 -0.30
CA ILE A 78 -7.03 -17.63 0.84
C ILE A 78 -6.86 -16.80 2.10
N ILE A 79 -7.62 -17.18 3.12
CA ILE A 79 -7.53 -16.65 4.47
C ILE A 79 -6.78 -17.65 5.33
N TRP A 80 -5.72 -17.17 5.96
CA TRP A 80 -4.76 -17.93 6.72
C TRP A 80 -4.80 -17.49 8.18
N ASN A 81 -4.47 -18.43 9.06
CA ASN A 81 -3.92 -18.09 10.36
C ASN A 81 -2.39 -18.11 10.23
N ALA A 82 -1.78 -16.94 10.24
CA ALA A 82 -0.34 -16.78 10.03
C ALA A 82 0.49 -17.49 11.11
N PHE A 83 -0.01 -17.58 12.34
CA PHE A 83 0.70 -18.25 13.42
C PHE A 83 0.64 -19.77 13.29
N THR A 84 -0.51 -20.36 12.95
CA THR A 84 -0.62 -21.82 12.84
C THR A 84 -0.36 -22.38 11.44
N THR A 85 -0.20 -21.49 10.45
CA THR A 85 -0.12 -21.78 9.00
C THR A 85 -1.33 -22.51 8.40
N HIS A 86 -2.41 -22.63 9.17
CA HIS A 86 -3.64 -23.24 8.71
C HIS A 86 -4.42 -22.32 7.76
N LYS A 87 -4.99 -22.92 6.72
CA LYS A 87 -5.95 -22.27 5.82
C LYS A 87 -7.31 -22.30 6.50
N LEU A 88 -7.83 -21.13 6.89
CA LEU A 88 -9.15 -21.00 7.51
C LEU A 88 -10.23 -21.10 6.44
N GLN A 89 -10.06 -20.36 5.33
CA GLN A 89 -11.03 -20.32 4.25
C GLN A 89 -10.32 -20.11 2.91
N ALA A 90 -10.86 -20.70 1.85
CA ALA A 90 -10.46 -20.45 0.48
C ALA A 90 -11.69 -20.09 -0.34
N ILE A 91 -11.70 -18.88 -0.90
CA ILE A 91 -12.77 -18.36 -1.74
C ILE A 91 -12.29 -18.43 -3.18
N ILE A 92 -13.07 -19.11 -4.03
CA ILE A 92 -12.78 -19.20 -5.47
C ILE A 92 -13.53 -18.05 -6.13
N LEU A 93 -12.77 -17.17 -6.76
CA LEU A 93 -13.26 -16.01 -7.48
C LEU A 93 -13.54 -16.38 -8.93
N ARG A 94 -14.36 -15.57 -9.59
CA ARG A 94 -14.71 -15.79 -11.01
C ARG A 94 -13.59 -15.40 -11.96
N SER A 95 -12.80 -14.41 -11.58
CA SER A 95 -11.66 -13.91 -12.34
C SER A 95 -10.38 -14.53 -11.83
N SER A 96 -9.49 -14.89 -12.75
CA SER A 96 -8.17 -15.44 -12.43
C SER A 96 -7.19 -14.35 -11.99
N TRP A 97 -7.36 -13.09 -12.40
CA TRP A 97 -6.41 -12.01 -12.09
C TRP A 97 -6.92 -11.12 -10.97
N VAL A 98 -6.56 -11.47 -9.73
CA VAL A 98 -6.91 -10.73 -8.52
C VAL A 98 -5.68 -9.95 -8.07
N MET A 99 -5.72 -8.64 -8.22
CA MET A 99 -4.58 -7.77 -7.98
C MET A 99 -4.57 -7.22 -6.56
N THR A 100 -5.74 -7.11 -5.93
CA THR A 100 -5.87 -6.53 -4.60
C THR A 100 -6.73 -7.36 -3.66
N CYS A 101 -6.38 -7.29 -2.38
CA CYS A 101 -7.21 -7.76 -1.29
C CYS A 101 -7.04 -6.85 -0.07
N ALA A 102 -8.08 -6.81 0.77
CA ALA A 102 -8.08 -6.08 2.02
C ALA A 102 -8.96 -6.78 3.06
N PHE A 103 -8.57 -6.70 4.33
CA PHE A 103 -9.46 -7.02 5.45
C PHE A 103 -10.18 -5.76 5.91
N SER A 104 -11.41 -5.91 6.40
CA SER A 104 -12.04 -4.84 7.17
C SER A 104 -11.39 -4.70 8.54
N PRO A 105 -11.48 -3.53 9.18
CA PRO A 105 -10.90 -3.31 10.51
C PRO A 105 -11.40 -4.28 11.58
N THR A 106 -12.65 -4.76 11.47
CA THR A 106 -13.21 -5.77 12.39
C THR A 106 -12.92 -7.21 11.98
N SER A 107 -12.22 -7.42 10.86
CA SER A 107 -11.89 -8.73 10.29
C SER A 107 -13.09 -9.59 9.90
N LYS A 108 -14.29 -9.00 9.81
CA LYS A 108 -15.54 -9.68 9.41
C LYS A 108 -15.75 -9.71 7.90
N PHE A 109 -15.13 -8.79 7.18
CA PHE A 109 -15.25 -8.69 5.73
C PHE A 109 -13.88 -8.71 5.08
N VAL A 110 -13.86 -9.23 3.86
CA VAL A 110 -12.69 -9.22 2.98
C VAL A 110 -13.13 -8.72 1.63
N ALA A 111 -12.41 -7.74 1.10
CA ALA A 111 -12.59 -7.26 -0.26
C ALA A 111 -11.52 -7.85 -1.17
N CYS A 112 -11.89 -8.05 -2.43
CA CYS A 112 -10.95 -8.33 -3.50
C CYS A 112 -11.37 -7.65 -4.80
N GLY A 113 -10.41 -7.47 -5.69
CA GLY A 113 -10.65 -6.97 -7.03
C GLY A 113 -9.44 -7.20 -7.93
N GLY A 114 -9.64 -7.07 -9.23
CA GLY A 114 -8.55 -7.09 -10.18
C GLY A 114 -9.01 -6.76 -11.59
N LEU A 115 -8.71 -7.64 -12.54
CA LEU A 115 -8.98 -7.43 -13.97
C LEU A 115 -10.47 -7.53 -14.35
N ASP A 116 -11.33 -7.91 -13.40
CA ASP A 116 -12.78 -7.95 -13.60
C ASP A 116 -13.46 -6.58 -13.48
N ASN A 117 -12.71 -5.53 -13.12
CA ASN A 117 -13.18 -4.17 -12.89
C ASN A 117 -14.24 -4.07 -11.77
N ILE A 118 -14.36 -5.11 -10.94
CA ILE A 118 -15.38 -5.22 -9.89
C ILE A 118 -14.67 -5.39 -8.54
N CYS A 119 -15.07 -4.60 -7.55
CA CYS A 119 -14.72 -4.90 -6.17
C CYS A 119 -15.80 -5.79 -5.56
N SER A 120 -15.43 -6.98 -5.11
CA SER A 120 -16.33 -7.91 -4.42
C SER A 120 -16.00 -7.96 -2.95
N VAL A 121 -17.00 -7.81 -2.08
CA VAL A 121 -16.83 -7.91 -0.62
C VAL A 121 -17.48 -9.19 -0.08
N TYR A 122 -16.67 -10.03 0.55
CA TYR A 122 -17.05 -11.31 1.13
C TYR A 122 -17.15 -11.20 2.65
N SER A 123 -18.17 -11.83 3.24
CA SER A 123 -18.28 -11.98 4.68
C SER A 123 -17.48 -13.21 5.14
N VAL A 124 -16.59 -13.00 6.10
CA VAL A 124 -15.71 -14.01 6.71
C VAL A 124 -16.24 -14.33 8.11
N ASP A 125 -17.49 -14.77 8.17
CA ASP A 125 -18.09 -15.19 9.43
C ASP A 125 -18.02 -16.72 9.54
N GLU A 126 -17.27 -17.22 10.51
CA GLU A 126 -17.13 -18.66 10.78
C GLU A 126 -18.48 -19.29 11.17
N SER A 127 -19.38 -18.48 11.73
CA SER A 127 -20.70 -18.90 12.23
C SER A 127 -21.76 -19.10 11.14
N LYS A 128 -21.56 -18.57 9.93
CA LYS A 128 -22.52 -18.71 8.82
C LYS A 128 -22.35 -20.06 8.13
N GLU A 129 -23.47 -20.75 7.91
CA GLU A 129 -23.50 -21.96 7.09
C GLU A 129 -22.94 -21.67 5.67
N PRO A 130 -22.30 -22.66 5.03
CA PRO A 130 -21.73 -22.49 3.69
C PRO A 130 -22.74 -22.04 2.62
N LEU A 131 -24.04 -22.22 2.86
CA LEU A 131 -25.12 -21.75 1.98
C LEU A 131 -25.29 -20.22 2.01
N ASP A 132 -25.13 -19.58 3.17
CA ASP A 132 -25.16 -18.11 3.29
C ASP A 132 -23.87 -17.46 2.78
N ARG A 133 -22.76 -18.21 2.75
CA ARG A 133 -21.52 -17.80 2.07
C ARG A 133 -21.63 -17.84 0.55
N ALA A 134 -22.63 -18.55 0.01
CA ALA A 134 -22.92 -18.63 -1.43
C ALA A 134 -23.86 -17.51 -1.91
N ALA A 135 -24.39 -16.67 -1.00
CA ALA A 135 -25.08 -15.45 -1.39
C ALA A 135 -24.12 -14.58 -2.21
N LYS A 136 -24.59 -14.04 -3.35
CA LYS A 136 -23.76 -13.19 -4.20
C LYS A 136 -23.21 -12.03 -3.37
N PRO A 137 -21.88 -11.85 -3.30
CA PRO A 137 -21.30 -10.75 -2.57
C PRO A 137 -21.83 -9.42 -3.13
N PRO A 138 -21.92 -8.35 -2.33
CA PRO A 138 -22.00 -7.00 -2.90
C PRO A 138 -20.84 -6.81 -3.89
N GLU A 139 -21.21 -6.60 -5.15
CA GLU A 139 -20.30 -6.30 -6.25
C GLU A 139 -20.41 -4.79 -6.54
N LEU A 140 -19.31 -4.07 -6.38
CA LEU A 140 -19.20 -2.64 -6.63
C LEU A 140 -18.67 -2.43 -8.04
N ARG A 141 -19.49 -1.83 -8.92
CA ARG A 141 -19.25 -1.75 -10.36
C ARG A 141 -19.42 -0.33 -10.89
N GLU A 142 -18.33 0.41 -11.04
CA GLU A 142 -18.30 1.74 -11.69
C GLU A 142 -16.95 2.04 -12.37
N HIS A 143 -15.93 1.20 -12.16
CA HIS A 143 -14.61 1.41 -12.75
C HIS A 143 -14.58 0.95 -14.20
N ASP A 144 -13.95 1.74 -15.06
CA ASP A 144 -13.76 1.44 -16.48
C ASP A 144 -12.42 0.73 -16.73
N GLY A 145 -11.55 0.69 -15.72
CA GLY A 145 -10.25 0.01 -15.71
C GLY A 145 -10.13 -1.11 -14.67
N TYR A 146 -8.97 -1.78 -14.66
CA TYR A 146 -8.68 -2.84 -13.68
C TYR A 146 -8.53 -2.25 -12.28
N LEU A 147 -8.94 -2.99 -11.24
CA LEU A 147 -8.71 -2.57 -9.86
C LEU A 147 -7.27 -2.87 -9.45
N SER A 148 -6.54 -1.82 -9.05
CA SER A 148 -5.16 -1.92 -8.61
C SER A 148 -5.05 -2.16 -7.10
N CYS A 149 -5.81 -1.42 -6.29
CA CYS A 149 -5.78 -1.50 -4.85
C CYS A 149 -7.16 -1.22 -4.21
N CYS A 150 -7.39 -1.82 -3.05
CA CYS A 150 -8.57 -1.57 -2.22
C CYS A 150 -8.18 -1.50 -0.75
N ARG A 151 -8.82 -0.61 0.02
CA ARG A 151 -8.63 -0.46 1.47
C ARG A 151 -9.95 -0.10 2.13
N PHE A 152 -10.27 -0.78 3.22
CA PHE A 152 -11.42 -0.43 4.05
C PHE A 152 -11.09 0.80 4.91
N ILE A 153 -12.05 1.70 5.04
CA ILE A 153 -12.03 2.76 6.06
C ILE A 153 -12.79 2.26 7.30
N SER A 154 -13.97 1.69 7.06
CA SER A 154 -14.85 1.10 8.07
C SER A 154 -15.45 -0.18 7.53
N ASP A 155 -16.30 -0.86 8.31
CA ASP A 155 -16.96 -2.08 7.83
C ASP A 155 -17.96 -1.81 6.69
N ASN A 156 -18.42 -0.56 6.55
CA ASN A 156 -19.38 -0.15 5.52
C ASN A 156 -18.74 0.65 4.38
N GLU A 157 -17.53 1.18 4.58
CA GLU A 157 -16.89 2.08 3.60
C GLU A 157 -15.58 1.50 3.10
N ILE A 158 -15.42 1.49 1.76
CA ILE A 158 -14.21 1.02 1.09
C ILE A 158 -13.74 2.00 0.03
N VAL A 159 -12.43 2.22 -0.02
CA VAL A 159 -11.76 2.99 -1.07
C VAL A 159 -11.17 2.00 -2.07
N THR A 160 -11.37 2.30 -3.35
CA THR A 160 -10.85 1.54 -4.46
C THR A 160 -10.07 2.46 -5.40
N THR A 161 -9.00 1.94 -5.96
CA THR A 161 -8.21 2.59 -7.01
C THR A 161 -8.20 1.73 -8.26
N SER A 162 -8.14 2.40 -9.40
CA SER A 162 -8.28 1.77 -10.72
C SER A 162 -7.23 2.28 -11.69
N GLY A 163 -6.94 1.46 -12.70
CA GLY A 163 -6.12 1.84 -13.86
C GLY A 163 -6.77 2.91 -14.75
N ASP A 164 -8.01 3.31 -14.52
CA ASP A 164 -8.64 4.45 -15.22
C ASP A 164 -8.25 5.84 -14.65
N GLY A 165 -7.34 5.88 -13.68
CA GLY A 165 -6.92 7.12 -13.02
C GLY A 165 -7.89 7.61 -11.93
N SER A 166 -8.96 6.86 -11.66
CA SER A 166 -9.97 7.24 -10.67
C SER A 166 -9.82 6.48 -9.36
N CYS A 167 -10.16 7.17 -8.27
CA CYS A 167 -10.34 6.57 -6.96
C CYS A 167 -11.79 6.76 -6.54
N ILE A 168 -12.43 5.72 -6.01
CA ILE A 168 -13.84 5.77 -5.62
C ILE A 168 -13.97 5.29 -4.18
N LEU A 169 -14.65 6.12 -3.37
CA LEU A 169 -15.16 5.77 -2.06
C LEU A 169 -16.56 5.18 -2.23
N TRP A 170 -16.78 4.01 -1.67
CA TRP A 170 -18.02 3.26 -1.78
C TRP A 170 -18.67 3.06 -0.42
N ASP A 171 -19.99 3.01 -0.44
CA ASP A 171 -20.78 2.43 0.64
C ASP A 171 -21.22 1.02 0.24
N ILE A 172 -20.81 0.03 1.04
CA ILE A 172 -20.98 -1.40 0.78
C ILE A 172 -22.46 -1.80 0.93
N GLU A 173 -23.21 -1.15 1.85
CA GLU A 173 -24.61 -1.49 2.10
C GLU A 173 -25.50 -1.03 0.94
N SER A 174 -25.31 0.22 0.49
CA SER A 174 -26.06 0.77 -0.64
C SER A 174 -25.52 0.35 -2.01
N LYS A 175 -24.30 -0.19 -2.07
CA LYS A 175 -23.57 -0.56 -3.30
C LYS A 175 -23.39 0.61 -4.28
N ARG A 176 -23.31 1.84 -3.76
CA ARG A 176 -23.22 3.05 -4.55
C ARG A 176 -21.89 3.77 -4.30
N PRO A 177 -21.33 4.44 -5.32
CA PRO A 177 -20.20 5.32 -5.11
C PRO A 177 -20.66 6.54 -4.30
N VAL A 178 -20.02 6.79 -3.16
CA VAL A 178 -20.26 7.98 -2.33
C VAL A 178 -19.57 9.18 -2.96
N THR A 179 -18.27 9.02 -3.28
CA THR A 179 -17.44 10.06 -3.87
C THR A 179 -16.46 9.46 -4.85
N THR A 180 -16.28 10.13 -5.99
CA THR A 180 -15.29 9.81 -7.02
C THR A 180 -14.25 10.91 -7.06
N PHE A 181 -12.99 10.53 -6.95
CA PHE A 181 -11.82 11.40 -7.00
C PHE A 181 -11.13 11.18 -8.36
N ARG A 182 -11.09 12.23 -9.18
CA ARG A 182 -10.47 12.24 -10.51
C ARG A 182 -9.53 13.44 -10.59
N ASP A 183 -8.24 13.17 -10.55
CA ASP A 183 -7.19 14.17 -10.71
C ASP A 183 -5.89 13.55 -11.25
N HIS A 184 -5.66 12.25 -10.99
CA HIS A 184 -4.59 11.51 -11.64
C HIS A 184 -4.80 11.43 -13.15
N THR A 185 -3.70 11.52 -13.89
CA THR A 185 -3.71 11.49 -15.36
C THR A 185 -3.48 10.10 -15.93
N GLN A 186 -2.92 9.19 -15.13
CA GLN A 186 -2.63 7.81 -15.47
C GLN A 186 -3.12 6.86 -14.36
N ASP A 187 -2.88 5.57 -14.57
CA ASP A 187 -3.22 4.47 -13.67
C ASP A 187 -2.81 4.77 -12.21
N VAL A 188 -3.74 4.60 -11.28
CA VAL A 188 -3.44 4.67 -9.85
C VAL A 188 -3.09 3.27 -9.37
N MET A 189 -1.90 3.08 -8.81
CA MET A 189 -1.38 1.74 -8.49
C MET A 189 -1.66 1.32 -7.05
N SER A 190 -1.63 2.27 -6.11
CA SER A 190 -1.73 1.95 -4.68
C SER A 190 -2.45 3.04 -3.90
N VAL A 191 -3.08 2.61 -2.80
CA VAL A 191 -3.71 3.48 -1.81
C VAL A 191 -3.36 3.02 -0.41
N SER A 192 -3.11 3.99 0.46
CA SER A 192 -3.02 3.81 1.91
C SER A 192 -4.00 4.75 2.58
N VAL A 193 -4.59 4.32 3.70
CA VAL A 193 -5.60 5.08 4.45
C VAL A 193 -5.11 5.28 5.87
N TYR A 194 -5.26 6.50 6.39
CA TYR A 194 -5.00 6.82 7.78
C TYR A 194 -6.04 7.83 8.28
N GLU A 195 -6.85 7.41 9.26
CA GLU A 195 -7.94 8.20 9.83
C GLU A 195 -8.88 8.84 8.79
N ASN A 196 -8.74 10.14 8.54
CA ASN A 196 -9.57 10.93 7.62
C ASN A 196 -8.91 11.18 6.25
N LEU A 197 -7.66 10.75 6.08
CA LEU A 197 -6.88 10.97 4.89
C LEU A 197 -6.58 9.66 4.18
N PHE A 198 -6.42 9.73 2.86
CA PHE A 198 -5.83 8.65 2.09
C PHE A 198 -4.81 9.21 1.11
N VAL A 199 -3.78 8.41 0.84
CA VAL A 199 -2.71 8.75 -0.11
C VAL A 199 -2.77 7.77 -1.26
N THR A 200 -2.61 8.28 -2.47
CA THR A 200 -2.57 7.49 -3.70
C THR A 200 -1.22 7.67 -4.40
N GLY A 201 -0.72 6.60 -5.00
CA GLY A 201 0.43 6.63 -5.90
C GLY A 201 0.02 6.20 -7.30
N SER A 202 0.50 6.91 -8.32
CA SER A 202 0.13 6.70 -9.72
C SER A 202 1.35 6.61 -10.65
N CYS A 203 1.13 6.07 -11.85
CA CYS A 203 2.07 6.08 -12.97
C CYS A 203 2.31 7.49 -13.54
N ASP A 204 1.53 8.50 -13.12
CA ASP A 204 1.83 9.91 -13.44
C ASP A 204 2.98 10.50 -12.62
N GLN A 205 3.67 9.67 -11.81
CA GLN A 205 4.81 10.04 -10.96
C GLN A 205 4.44 10.97 -9.80
N THR A 206 3.14 11.13 -9.53
CA THR A 206 2.63 11.95 -8.43
C THR A 206 2.10 11.08 -7.30
N ALA A 207 2.34 11.54 -6.08
CA ALA A 207 1.63 11.04 -4.90
C ALA A 207 0.65 12.12 -4.45
N LYS A 208 -0.65 11.79 -4.43
CA LYS A 208 -1.71 12.74 -4.06
C LYS A 208 -2.33 12.36 -2.72
N VAL A 209 -2.64 13.38 -1.92
CA VAL A 209 -3.29 13.25 -0.61
C VAL A 209 -4.71 13.76 -0.71
N TRP A 210 -5.63 12.98 -0.19
CA TRP A 210 -7.05 13.21 -0.29
C TRP A 210 -7.69 13.20 1.09
N ASP A 211 -8.65 14.08 1.29
CA ASP A 211 -9.57 14.06 2.43
C ASP A 211 -10.91 13.54 1.93
N TYR A 212 -11.36 12.41 2.48
CA TYR A 212 -12.63 11.80 2.04
C TYR A 212 -13.86 12.42 2.71
N ARG A 213 -13.71 13.17 3.81
CA ARG A 213 -14.80 13.92 4.46
C ARG A 213 -14.92 15.34 3.92
N GLY A 214 -13.80 15.88 3.47
CA GLY A 214 -13.65 17.25 2.98
C GLY A 214 -14.17 17.48 1.56
N LYS A 215 -13.59 18.48 0.89
CA LYS A 215 -13.90 18.79 -0.51
C LYS A 215 -13.39 17.66 -1.40
N LYS A 216 -14.12 17.36 -2.48
CA LYS A 216 -13.83 16.32 -3.49
C LYS A 216 -12.59 16.61 -4.36
N THR A 217 -11.59 17.27 -3.81
CA THR A 217 -10.41 17.77 -4.51
C THR A 217 -9.16 17.32 -3.77
N CYS A 218 -8.06 17.13 -4.51
CA CYS A 218 -6.76 16.85 -3.94
C CYS A 218 -6.39 17.94 -2.90
N VAL A 219 -5.96 17.51 -1.71
CA VAL A 219 -5.55 18.42 -0.62
C VAL A 219 -4.09 18.81 -0.82
N MET A 220 -3.24 17.85 -1.15
CA MET A 220 -1.81 18.05 -1.37
C MET A 220 -1.32 17.17 -2.51
N ASP A 221 -0.48 17.76 -3.35
CA ASP A 221 0.18 17.09 -4.46
C ASP A 221 1.71 17.11 -4.25
N PHE A 222 2.31 15.94 -4.46
CA PHE A 222 3.74 15.70 -4.44
C PHE A 222 4.22 15.35 -5.85
N GLU A 223 4.26 16.37 -6.71
CA GLU A 223 4.84 16.26 -8.05
C GLU A 223 6.37 16.27 -8.00
N GLY A 224 6.99 15.56 -8.95
CA GLY A 224 8.45 15.51 -9.09
C GLY A 224 9.17 14.77 -7.96
N CYS A 225 8.43 14.10 -7.07
CA CYS A 225 9.04 13.28 -6.03
C CYS A 225 9.63 12.00 -6.61
N HIS A 226 9.18 11.52 -7.77
CA HIS A 226 9.74 10.39 -8.50
C HIS A 226 9.95 10.69 -9.97
N GLU A 227 10.87 9.95 -10.59
CA GLU A 227 11.20 10.04 -12.03
C GLU A 227 10.47 8.95 -12.84
N SER A 228 9.81 8.02 -12.16
CA SER A 228 9.12 6.86 -12.72
C SER A 228 7.91 6.52 -11.84
N ASP A 229 7.20 5.46 -12.20
CA ASP A 229 5.90 5.10 -11.67
C ASP A 229 5.97 4.81 -10.17
N ILE A 230 4.94 5.20 -9.43
CA ILE A 230 4.84 4.92 -7.99
C ILE A 230 3.97 3.67 -7.81
N ASN A 231 4.62 2.55 -7.51
CA ASN A 231 3.93 1.27 -7.33
C ASN A 231 3.23 1.14 -5.99
N SER A 232 3.79 1.74 -4.94
CA SER A 232 3.33 1.50 -3.57
C SER A 232 3.45 2.74 -2.70
N VAL A 233 2.44 2.92 -1.86
CA VAL A 233 2.36 3.98 -0.85
C VAL A 233 1.95 3.39 0.49
N ALA A 234 2.56 3.87 1.57
CA ALA A 234 2.22 3.46 2.93
C ALA A 234 2.32 4.65 3.88
N PHE A 235 1.31 4.85 4.72
CA PHE A 235 1.40 5.85 5.78
C PHE A 235 2.42 5.46 6.83
N PHE A 236 3.08 6.48 7.38
CA PHE A 236 3.83 6.32 8.62
C PHE A 236 2.85 6.15 9.80
N PRO A 237 3.21 5.40 10.85
CA PRO A 237 2.29 5.14 11.98
C PRO A 237 1.74 6.39 12.69
N ASP A 238 2.42 7.53 12.60
CA ASP A 238 1.99 8.81 13.17
C ASP A 238 0.98 9.60 12.30
N GLY A 239 0.75 9.14 11.05
CA GLY A 239 -0.14 9.81 10.09
C GLY A 239 0.35 11.14 9.55
N GLN A 240 1.55 11.58 9.91
CA GLN A 240 2.13 12.87 9.50
C GLN A 240 3.07 12.71 8.30
N ALA A 241 3.61 11.52 8.09
CA ALA A 241 4.45 11.19 6.94
C ALA A 241 3.91 9.97 6.18
N PHE A 242 4.42 9.75 4.98
CA PHE A 242 4.16 8.54 4.20
C PHE A 242 5.39 8.15 3.37
N GLY A 243 5.52 6.86 3.14
CA GLY A 243 6.53 6.24 2.30
C GLY A 243 5.99 5.96 0.91
N THR A 244 6.84 6.07 -0.08
CA THR A 244 6.55 5.77 -1.49
C THR A 244 7.62 4.85 -2.03
N GLY A 245 7.24 3.89 -2.87
CA GLY A 245 8.15 3.01 -3.62
C GLY A 245 7.91 3.16 -5.11
N SER A 246 8.99 3.37 -5.87
CA SER A 246 8.95 3.60 -7.31
C SER A 246 9.79 2.59 -8.10
N ASP A 247 9.50 2.50 -9.40
CA ASP A 247 10.26 1.73 -10.38
C ASP A 247 11.71 2.22 -10.57
N ASN A 248 12.03 3.44 -10.15
CA ASN A 248 13.41 3.98 -10.19
C ASN A 248 14.34 3.41 -9.10
N SER A 249 13.96 2.32 -8.44
CA SER A 249 14.67 1.68 -7.33
C SER A 249 14.76 2.48 -6.03
N ARG A 250 14.09 3.64 -5.95
CA ARG A 250 14.13 4.51 -4.79
C ARG A 250 12.84 4.39 -4.00
N ALA A 251 13.00 4.20 -2.70
CA ALA A 251 11.93 4.49 -1.76
C ALA A 251 12.15 5.89 -1.17
N ARG A 252 11.09 6.65 -0.95
CA ARG A 252 11.16 8.02 -0.41
C ARG A 252 10.19 8.20 0.73
N LEU A 253 10.62 8.92 1.76
CA LEU A 253 9.77 9.36 2.87
C LEU A 253 9.40 10.82 2.64
N LEU A 254 8.10 11.11 2.68
CA LEU A 254 7.54 12.45 2.51
C LEU A 254 6.76 12.83 3.76
N ASP A 255 6.86 14.09 4.19
CA ASP A 255 6.11 14.63 5.32
C ASP A 255 5.03 15.59 4.84
N LEU A 256 3.83 15.41 5.39
CA LEU A 256 2.62 16.15 5.03
C LEU A 256 2.67 17.59 5.56
N ARG A 257 3.38 17.84 6.66
CA ARG A 257 3.44 19.18 7.26
C ARG A 257 4.41 20.09 6.52
N SER A 258 5.57 19.54 6.14
CA SER A 258 6.58 20.27 5.38
C SER A 258 6.32 20.26 3.87
N CYS A 259 5.44 19.37 3.37
CA CYS A 259 5.18 19.14 1.95
C CYS A 259 6.47 18.90 1.16
N LYS A 260 7.41 18.16 1.76
CA LYS A 260 8.74 17.87 1.20
C LYS A 260 9.11 16.42 1.40
N GLN A 261 9.99 15.96 0.52
CA GLN A 261 10.74 14.73 0.73
C GLN A 261 11.73 14.94 1.89
N LEU A 262 11.64 14.06 2.90
CA LEU A 262 12.55 14.05 4.05
C LEU A 262 13.77 13.19 3.80
N GLN A 263 13.57 12.00 3.23
CA GLN A 263 14.61 10.99 3.08
C GLN A 263 14.45 10.22 1.77
N GLU A 264 15.58 9.82 1.20
CA GLU A 264 15.68 8.87 0.11
C GLU A 264 16.39 7.60 0.60
N TYR A 265 15.89 6.45 0.15
CA TYR A 265 16.46 5.14 0.40
C TYR A 265 16.82 4.52 -0.95
N LEU A 266 18.11 4.39 -1.19
CA LEU A 266 18.69 3.84 -2.41
C LEU A 266 19.85 2.93 -2.02
N ASP A 267 19.94 1.75 -2.65
CA ASP A 267 21.11 0.89 -2.55
C ASP A 267 22.03 1.22 -3.73
N ASP A 268 23.14 1.90 -3.44
CA ASP A 268 24.12 2.33 -4.45
C ASP A 268 24.72 1.16 -5.26
N ASN A 269 24.54 -0.08 -4.80
CA ASN A 269 25.09 -1.28 -5.43
C ASN A 269 24.15 -1.93 -6.47
N LYS A 270 22.95 -1.39 -6.71
CA LYS A 270 21.98 -1.98 -7.65
C LYS A 270 21.50 -0.93 -8.64
N ASP A 271 21.89 -1.09 -9.90
CA ASP A 271 21.65 -0.09 -10.92
C ASP A 271 20.17 0.06 -11.29
N PHE A 272 19.36 -1.01 -11.30
CA PHE A 272 17.92 -0.95 -11.63
C PHE A 272 17.13 -2.11 -11.01
N CYS A 273 16.39 -1.87 -9.93
CA CYS A 273 15.47 -2.82 -9.31
C CYS A 273 14.20 -2.10 -8.83
N CYS A 274 13.06 -2.38 -9.46
CA CYS A 274 11.79 -1.74 -9.11
C CYS A 274 11.37 -2.04 -7.66
N VAL A 275 10.93 -1.01 -6.92
CA VAL A 275 10.29 -1.18 -5.61
C VAL A 275 8.81 -1.49 -5.85
N THR A 276 8.38 -2.68 -5.47
CA THR A 276 7.00 -3.15 -5.70
C THR A 276 6.07 -2.83 -4.55
N SER A 277 6.60 -2.82 -3.31
CA SER A 277 5.80 -2.67 -2.10
C SER A 277 6.62 -2.05 -0.97
N VAL A 278 6.00 -1.16 -0.20
CA VAL A 278 6.61 -0.52 0.96
C VAL A 278 5.69 -0.58 2.17
N ASP A 279 6.26 -0.77 3.36
CA ASP A 279 5.52 -0.74 4.62
C ASP A 279 6.42 -0.39 5.81
N PHE A 280 5.84 0.20 6.86
CA PHE A 280 6.58 0.64 8.04
C PHE A 280 6.38 -0.30 9.22
N SER A 281 7.42 -0.41 10.06
CA SER A 281 7.24 -0.96 11.41
C SER A 281 6.28 -0.10 12.24
N LEU A 282 5.60 -0.68 13.23
CA LEU A 282 4.70 0.04 14.14
C LEU A 282 5.38 1.21 14.87
N THR A 283 6.69 1.08 15.14
CA THR A 283 7.49 2.16 15.75
C THR A 283 7.92 3.24 14.78
N GLY A 284 7.77 3.00 13.47
CA GLY A 284 8.25 3.88 12.41
C GLY A 284 9.77 3.90 12.22
N LYS A 285 10.54 3.09 12.95
CA LYS A 285 12.02 3.09 12.84
C LYS A 285 12.54 2.34 11.64
N LEU A 286 11.82 1.31 11.20
CA LEU A 286 12.17 0.48 10.05
C LEU A 286 11.15 0.69 8.93
N LEU A 287 11.68 0.80 7.72
CA LEU A 287 10.96 0.74 6.46
C LEU A 287 11.34 -0.56 5.76
N PHE A 288 10.34 -1.33 5.38
CA PHE A 288 10.51 -2.54 4.60
C PHE A 288 10.15 -2.24 3.16
N ALA A 289 11.04 -2.60 2.23
CA ALA A 289 10.83 -2.40 0.80
C ALA A 289 11.05 -3.73 0.07
N GLY A 290 10.01 -4.20 -0.63
CA GLY A 290 10.08 -5.35 -1.52
C GLY A 290 10.51 -4.95 -2.92
N TYR A 291 11.46 -5.68 -3.49
CA TYR A 291 12.03 -5.38 -4.79
C TYR A 291 11.73 -6.47 -5.82
N ASP A 292 11.87 -6.09 -7.09
CA ASP A 292 11.74 -7.02 -8.22
C ASP A 292 12.88 -8.04 -8.30
N ASP A 293 14.03 -7.73 -7.67
CA ASP A 293 15.22 -8.58 -7.58
C ASP A 293 15.11 -9.73 -6.56
N TYR A 294 13.89 -9.99 -6.07
CA TYR A 294 13.53 -11.07 -5.14
C TYR A 294 13.94 -10.79 -3.70
N HIS A 295 14.61 -9.67 -3.44
CA HIS A 295 15.07 -9.31 -2.11
C HIS A 295 14.08 -8.36 -1.42
N VAL A 296 14.01 -8.45 -0.10
CA VAL A 296 13.37 -7.41 0.71
C VAL A 296 14.46 -6.69 1.48
N GLN A 297 14.55 -5.38 1.30
CA GLN A 297 15.52 -4.56 2.01
C GLN A 297 14.85 -3.88 3.19
N VAL A 298 15.56 -3.87 4.32
CA VAL A 298 15.15 -3.20 5.54
C VAL A 298 15.98 -1.94 5.68
N TRP A 299 15.32 -0.80 5.71
CA TRP A 299 15.92 0.51 5.83
C TRP A 299 15.64 1.08 7.21
N ASN A 300 16.64 1.73 7.81
CA ASN A 300 16.42 2.54 9.00
C ASN A 300 15.95 3.93 8.56
N VAL A 301 14.77 4.30 9.04
CA VAL A 301 14.06 5.50 8.59
C VAL A 301 14.82 6.79 8.94
N GLY A 302 15.44 6.83 10.12
CA GLY A 302 16.11 8.03 10.64
C GLY A 302 17.45 8.33 9.97
N ASN A 303 18.22 7.30 9.59
CA ASN A 303 19.56 7.47 9.03
C ASN A 303 19.64 7.20 7.52
N GLY A 304 18.60 6.64 6.90
CA GLY A 304 18.62 6.29 5.47
C GLY A 304 19.47 5.08 5.13
N GLN A 305 20.09 4.42 6.12
CA GLN A 305 21.02 3.32 5.89
C GLN A 305 20.28 1.98 5.82
N LYS A 306 20.82 1.10 5.00
CA LYS A 306 20.40 -0.29 4.90
C LYS A 306 20.76 -1.03 6.19
N ALA A 307 19.74 -1.56 6.87
CA ALA A 307 19.88 -2.32 8.10
C ALA A 307 20.11 -3.80 7.84
N GLU A 308 19.27 -4.42 7.01
CA GLU A 308 19.28 -5.86 6.74
C GLU A 308 18.71 -6.17 5.34
N THR A 309 19.11 -7.31 4.75
CA THR A 309 18.51 -7.84 3.51
C THR A 309 17.91 -9.20 3.81
N LEU A 310 16.65 -9.41 3.43
CA LEU A 310 15.95 -10.68 3.61
C LEU A 310 15.97 -11.46 2.30
N ASP A 311 16.86 -12.44 2.24
CA ASP A 311 17.16 -13.20 1.03
C ASP A 311 16.61 -14.61 1.15
N MET A 312 15.39 -14.81 0.65
CA MET A 312 14.82 -16.16 0.55
C MET A 312 13.95 -16.36 -0.70
N HIS A 313 13.37 -15.31 -1.30
CA HIS A 313 12.42 -15.46 -2.42
C HIS A 313 13.13 -15.87 -3.71
N GLU A 314 12.44 -16.73 -4.47
CA GLU A 314 12.95 -17.26 -5.74
C GLU A 314 12.43 -16.45 -6.94
N ASN A 315 11.56 -15.48 -6.68
CA ASN A 315 10.96 -14.61 -7.67
C ASN A 315 10.55 -13.27 -7.03
N ARG A 316 10.12 -12.30 -7.84
CA ARG A 316 9.83 -10.94 -7.38
C ARG A 316 8.88 -10.90 -6.21
N VAL A 317 9.20 -10.06 -5.24
CA VAL A 317 8.32 -9.77 -4.11
C VAL A 317 7.25 -8.84 -4.65
N SER A 318 5.99 -9.23 -4.54
CA SER A 318 4.86 -8.46 -5.07
C SER A 318 4.17 -7.62 -4.01
N CYS A 319 4.16 -8.11 -2.78
CA CYS A 319 3.49 -7.45 -1.67
C CYS A 319 4.23 -7.73 -0.37
N LEU A 320 4.14 -6.77 0.55
CA LEU A 320 4.50 -6.98 1.94
C LEU A 320 3.50 -6.30 2.86
N GLY A 321 3.49 -6.75 4.11
CA GLY A 321 2.72 -6.12 5.16
C GLY A 321 3.25 -6.49 6.52
N VAL A 322 3.31 -5.53 7.42
CA VAL A 322 3.59 -5.70 8.85
C VAL A 322 2.29 -6.03 9.56
N SER A 323 2.34 -6.97 10.50
CA SER A 323 1.21 -7.31 11.38
C SER A 323 0.77 -6.09 12.19
N GLY A 324 -0.53 -5.98 12.50
CA GLY A 324 -1.06 -4.87 13.32
C GLY A 324 -0.44 -4.76 14.71
N ASP A 325 0.13 -5.86 15.24
CA ASP A 325 0.87 -5.87 16.50
C ASP A 325 2.38 -5.55 16.35
N GLY A 326 2.86 -5.36 15.12
CA GLY A 326 4.24 -5.04 14.80
C GLY A 326 5.25 -6.17 15.01
N LYS A 327 4.82 -7.39 15.34
CA LYS A 327 5.74 -8.50 15.69
C LYS A 327 6.19 -9.35 14.52
N ALA A 328 5.46 -9.30 13.41
CA ALA A 328 5.74 -10.11 12.25
C ALA A 328 5.62 -9.28 10.98
N LEU A 329 6.51 -9.55 10.02
CA LEU A 329 6.43 -9.09 8.65
C LEU A 329 6.01 -10.28 7.78
N CYS A 330 5.10 -10.08 6.84
CA CYS A 330 4.83 -11.08 5.82
C CYS A 330 5.10 -10.53 4.43
N THR A 331 5.72 -11.37 3.60
CA THR A 331 6.14 -11.06 2.24
C THR A 331 5.50 -12.08 1.31
N GLY A 332 4.86 -11.60 0.25
CA GLY A 332 4.28 -12.41 -0.82
C GLY A 332 5.09 -12.25 -2.11
N SER A 333 5.31 -13.36 -2.81
CA SER A 333 6.11 -13.39 -4.02
C SER A 333 5.39 -14.10 -5.17
N TRP A 334 5.90 -13.89 -6.37
CA TRP A 334 5.53 -14.63 -7.57
C TRP A 334 5.98 -16.09 -7.54
N ASP A 335 6.78 -16.50 -6.55
CA ASP A 335 7.14 -17.89 -6.26
C ASP A 335 5.98 -18.74 -5.67
N THR A 336 4.76 -18.17 -5.61
CA THR A 336 3.51 -18.75 -5.08
C THR A 336 3.45 -18.90 -3.56
N ASN A 337 4.48 -18.46 -2.83
CA ASN A 337 4.58 -18.59 -1.39
C ASN A 337 4.47 -17.24 -0.68
N LEU A 338 3.90 -17.27 0.53
CA LEU A 338 4.08 -16.20 1.49
C LEU A 338 5.06 -16.65 2.56
N ARG A 339 5.92 -15.74 3.00
CA ARG A 339 6.83 -15.97 4.12
C ARG A 339 6.53 -15.03 5.26
N ILE A 340 6.70 -15.52 6.48
CA ILE A 340 6.55 -14.77 7.70
C ILE A 340 7.92 -14.66 8.36
N TRP A 341 8.26 -13.44 8.72
CA TRP A 341 9.51 -13.04 9.35
C TRP A 341 9.21 -12.41 10.71
N ALA A 342 10.05 -12.66 11.71
CA ALA A 342 9.93 -12.07 13.05
C ALA A 342 11.30 -11.98 13.74
#